data_AF-A0A0S2JZC4-F1
#
_entry.id   AF-A0A0S2JZC4-F1
#
_cell.length_a   1.000
_cell.length_b   1.000
_cell.length_c   1.000
_cell.angle_alpha   90.00
_cell.angle_beta   90.00
_cell.angle_gamma   90.00
#
_symmetry.space_group_name_H-M   'P 1'
#
loop_
_entity.id
_entity.type
_entity.pdbx_description
1 polymer ?
#
loop_
_entity_poly.entity_id
_entity_poly.type
_entity_poly.pdbx_seq_one_letter_code
_entity_poly.pdbx_strand_id
1 'polypeptide(L)'
;MGIKLSLIQFLDVILPADNDLSMPSANEIHLDKYLNQFLNEEQVNGFFELLNNVAARKFSLKLAQLDDKSLLTCVERAKRENLQLVNHFIHQCLTAYYTHPYVLKNISAGAVPPFPEGNNLENDDWLLLEDVYERGPIYRKLK
;
A
#
# COMPACT_ATOMS: atom_id res chain seq x y z
N MET A 1 30.79 13.66 0.74
CA MET A 1 29.51 13.93 1.43
C MET A 1 28.45 13.11 0.71
N GLY A 2 28.12 11.91 1.22
CA GLY A 2 27.20 11.00 0.54
C GLY A 2 25.77 11.49 0.74
N ILE A 3 25.05 11.74 -0.35
CA ILE A 3 23.63 12.08 -0.31
C ILE A 3 22.92 10.94 0.41
N LYS A 4 22.18 11.22 1.49
CA LYS A 4 21.32 10.25 2.18
C LYS A 4 20.01 10.24 1.38
N LEU A 5 19.55 9.06 0.93
CA LEU A 5 18.22 8.97 0.32
C LEU A 5 17.22 9.37 1.40
N SER A 6 16.41 10.39 1.14
CA SER A 6 15.37 10.78 2.09
C SER A 6 14.22 9.79 2.02
N LEU A 7 13.52 9.61 3.13
CA LEU A 7 12.30 8.81 3.18
C LEU A 7 11.31 9.25 2.09
N ILE A 8 11.17 10.56 1.88
CA ILE A 8 10.26 11.10 0.87
C ILE A 8 10.66 10.72 -0.56
N GLN A 9 11.95 10.69 -0.91
CA GLN A 9 12.41 10.24 -2.23
C GLN A 9 12.09 8.76 -2.48
N PHE A 10 12.28 7.92 -1.46
CA PHE A 10 11.91 6.51 -1.54
C PHE A 10 10.40 6.34 -1.74
N LEU A 11 9.59 7.09 -1.00
CA LEU A 11 8.13 7.01 -1.09
C LEU A 11 7.62 7.46 -2.46
N ASP A 12 8.20 8.51 -3.03
CA ASP A 12 7.81 9.03 -4.35
C ASP A 12 8.03 8.00 -5.47
N VAL A 13 9.05 7.15 -5.36
CA VAL A 13 9.31 6.07 -6.32
C VAL A 13 8.30 4.92 -6.19
N ILE A 14 7.86 4.60 -4.98
CA ILE A 14 6.92 3.49 -4.74
C ILE A 14 5.46 3.92 -4.92
N LEU A 15 5.16 5.17 -4.62
CA LEU A 15 3.84 5.79 -4.72
C LEU A 15 3.95 7.05 -5.59
N PRO A 16 4.21 6.89 -6.90
CA PRO A 16 4.28 7.99 -7.84
C PRO A 16 2.90 8.60 -8.08
N ALA A 17 2.87 9.83 -8.62
CA ALA A 17 1.63 10.43 -9.10
C ALA A 17 1.11 9.66 -10.31
N ASP A 18 -0.22 9.61 -10.43
CA ASP A 18 -0.90 9.10 -11.61
C ASP A 18 -1.93 10.14 -12.06
N ASN A 19 -1.62 10.85 -13.15
CA ASN A 19 -2.47 11.90 -13.68
C ASN A 19 -3.78 11.38 -14.28
N ASP A 20 -3.76 10.16 -14.85
CA ASP A 20 -4.94 9.57 -15.48
C ASP A 20 -5.98 9.20 -14.43
N LEU A 21 -5.51 8.75 -13.25
CA LEU A 21 -6.35 8.45 -12.10
C LEU A 21 -6.52 9.63 -11.14
N SER A 22 -5.93 10.79 -11.43
CA SER A 22 -5.89 11.95 -10.52
C SER A 22 -5.34 11.59 -9.13
N MET A 23 -4.38 10.66 -9.03
CA MET A 23 -3.77 10.24 -7.78
C MET A 23 -2.48 11.04 -7.52
N PRO A 24 -2.31 11.58 -6.30
CA PRO A 24 -1.13 12.36 -5.98
C PRO A 24 0.10 11.47 -5.77
N SER A 25 1.30 12.03 -5.91
CA SER A 25 2.50 11.34 -5.43
C SER A 25 2.59 11.38 -3.90
N ALA A 26 3.38 10.49 -3.29
CA ALA A 26 3.64 10.55 -1.86
C ALA A 26 4.30 11.87 -1.40
N ASN A 27 5.08 12.51 -2.28
CA ASN A 27 5.68 13.81 -2.00
C ASN A 27 4.64 14.94 -1.97
N GLU A 28 3.68 14.94 -2.89
CA GLU A 28 2.63 15.97 -2.99
C GLU A 28 1.74 16.04 -1.75
N ILE A 29 1.49 14.90 -1.11
CA ILE A 29 0.69 14.83 0.13
C ILE A 29 1.54 14.83 1.41
N HIS A 30 2.86 15.01 1.31
CA HIS A 30 3.78 14.95 2.45
C HIS A 30 3.59 13.69 3.31
N LEU A 31 3.54 12.52 2.66
CA LEU A 31 3.23 11.25 3.29
C LEU A 31 4.22 10.89 4.42
N ASP A 32 5.47 11.36 4.32
CA ASP A 32 6.51 11.19 5.36
C ASP A 32 6.07 11.69 6.73
N LYS A 33 5.33 12.81 6.78
CA LYS A 33 4.81 13.34 8.05
C LYS A 33 3.70 12.48 8.63
N TYR A 34 2.87 11.91 7.76
CA TYR A 34 1.74 11.06 8.16
C TYR A 34 2.22 9.67 8.61
N LEU A 35 3.28 9.15 7.98
CA LEU A 35 3.90 7.87 8.30
C LEU A 35 4.42 7.75 9.72
N ASN A 36 4.79 8.87 10.36
CA ASN A 36 5.21 8.88 11.77
C ASN A 36 4.10 8.40 12.73
N GLN A 37 2.84 8.33 12.29
CA GLN A 37 1.74 7.74 13.07
C GLN A 37 1.73 6.20 13.02
N PHE A 38 2.39 5.62 12.02
CA PHE A 38 2.36 4.18 11.73
C PHE A 38 3.71 3.49 11.97
N LEU A 39 4.80 4.24 11.80
CA LEU A 39 6.17 3.75 11.92
C LEU A 39 6.99 4.63 12.84
N ASN A 40 7.79 3.98 13.69
CA ASN A 40 8.76 4.66 14.54
C ASN A 40 10.10 4.82 13.80
N GLU A 41 10.94 5.75 14.24
CA GLU A 41 12.25 6.03 13.63
C GLU A 41 13.14 4.78 13.52
N GLU A 42 13.11 3.88 14.52
CA GLU A 42 13.88 2.63 14.51
C GLU A 42 13.46 1.71 13.36
N GLN A 43 12.17 1.59 13.09
CA GLN A 43 11.65 0.74 12.01
C GLN A 43 12.03 1.31 10.65
N VAL A 44 11.98 2.65 10.51
CA VAL A 44 12.43 3.35 9.31
C VAL A 44 13.93 3.12 9.11
N ASN A 45 14.75 3.35 10.14
CA ASN A 45 16.19 3.17 10.06
C ASN A 45 16.57 1.72 9.73
N GLY A 46 15.96 0.73 10.39
CA GLY A 46 16.20 -0.69 10.11
C GLY A 46 15.85 -1.10 8.68
N PHE A 47 14.77 -0.54 8.12
CA PHE A 47 14.42 -0.73 6.71
C PHE A 47 15.46 -0.12 5.76
N PHE A 48 15.88 1.12 6.00
CA PHE A 48 16.89 1.78 5.18
C PHE A 48 18.29 1.14 5.32
N GLU A 49 18.64 0.59 6.47
CA GLU A 49 19.87 -0.18 6.65
C GLU A 49 19.84 -1.47 5.83
N LEU A 50 18.73 -2.21 5.85
CA LEU A 50 18.54 -3.39 5.01
C LEU A 50 18.71 -3.03 3.53
N LEU A 51 18.04 -1.97 3.05
CA LEU A 51 18.16 -1.51 1.67
C LEU A 51 19.58 -1.07 1.32
N ASN A 52 20.26 -0.33 2.19
CA ASN A 52 21.66 0.07 1.96
C ASN A 52 22.59 -1.14 1.84
N ASN A 53 22.39 -2.16 2.68
CA ASN A 53 23.18 -3.39 2.64
C ASN A 53 22.96 -4.17 1.34
N VAL A 54 21.72 -4.21 0.84
CA VAL A 54 21.38 -4.84 -0.45
C VAL A 54 21.96 -4.02 -1.61
N ALA A 55 21.85 -2.69 -1.56
CA ALA A 55 22.39 -1.79 -2.58
C ALA A 55 23.91 -1.94 -2.71
N ALA A 56 24.63 -1.94 -1.58
CA ALA A 56 26.07 -2.10 -1.54
C ALA A 56 26.51 -3.48 -2.07
N ARG A 57 25.79 -4.55 -1.73
CA ARG A 57 26.12 -5.91 -2.17
C ARG A 57 25.84 -6.14 -3.65
N LYS A 58 24.76 -5.59 -4.19
CA LYS A 58 24.30 -5.92 -5.56
C LYS A 58 24.75 -4.91 -6.62
N PHE A 59 24.79 -3.63 -6.27
CA PHE A 59 25.10 -2.57 -7.22
C PHE A 59 26.45 -1.91 -6.90
N SER A 60 27.08 -2.24 -5.76
CA SER A 60 28.30 -1.56 -5.28
C SER A 60 28.14 -0.04 -5.16
N LEU A 61 26.90 0.40 -4.96
CA LEU A 61 26.50 1.80 -4.85
C LEU A 61 25.78 2.04 -3.52
N LYS A 62 25.73 3.31 -3.11
CA LYS A 62 24.85 3.72 -2.02
C LYS A 62 23.42 3.76 -2.50
N LEU A 63 22.46 3.52 -1.60
CA LEU A 63 21.04 3.53 -1.93
C LEU A 63 20.60 4.85 -2.61
N ALA A 64 21.18 5.98 -2.20
CA ALA A 64 20.89 7.30 -2.76
C ALA A 64 21.41 7.55 -4.19
N GLN A 65 22.20 6.62 -4.73
CA GLN A 65 22.76 6.71 -6.09
C GLN A 65 22.04 5.80 -7.08
N LEU A 66 21.05 5.02 -6.61
CA LEU A 66 20.25 4.17 -7.47
C LEU A 66 19.22 5.01 -8.22
N ASP A 67 19.00 4.65 -9.49
CA ASP A 67 17.83 5.09 -10.24
C ASP A 67 16.58 4.31 -9.80
N ASP A 68 15.40 4.81 -10.15
CA ASP A 68 14.11 4.28 -9.71
C ASP A 68 13.96 2.77 -10.01
N LYS A 69 14.42 2.33 -11.18
CA LYS A 69 14.37 0.91 -11.58
C LYS A 69 15.28 0.04 -10.71
N SER A 70 16.49 0.50 -10.43
CA SER A 70 17.40 -0.22 -9.53
C SER A 70 16.92 -0.17 -8.09
N LEU A 71 16.26 0.90 -7.66
CA LEU A 71 15.65 0.99 -6.33
C LEU A 71 14.54 -0.05 -6.17
N LEU A 72 13.63 -0.17 -7.13
CA LEU A 72 12.59 -1.21 -7.13
C LEU A 72 13.20 -2.62 -7.09
N THR A 73 14.22 -2.86 -7.92
CA THR A 73 14.98 -4.12 -7.89
C THR A 73 15.66 -4.37 -6.54
N CYS A 74 16.11 -3.32 -5.85
CA CYS A 74 16.70 -3.40 -4.53
C CYS A 74 15.66 -3.82 -3.49
N VAL A 75 14.46 -3.23 -3.53
CA VAL A 75 13.33 -3.59 -2.64
C VAL A 75 12.92 -5.05 -2.84
N GLU A 76 12.80 -5.52 -4.08
CA GLU A 76 12.50 -6.93 -4.38
C GLU A 76 13.53 -7.90 -3.80
N ARG A 77 14.81 -7.50 -3.80
CA ARG A 77 15.89 -8.31 -3.23
C ARG A 77 15.88 -8.25 -1.70
N ALA A 78 15.67 -7.08 -1.11
CA ALA A 78 15.50 -6.92 0.33
C ALA A 78 14.35 -7.77 0.87
N LYS A 79 13.26 -7.90 0.09
CA LYS A 79 12.13 -8.78 0.42
C LYS A 79 12.53 -10.26 0.54
N ARG A 80 13.56 -10.71 -0.18
CA ARG A 80 14.10 -12.08 -0.08
C ARG A 80 15.00 -12.27 1.14
N GLU A 81 15.63 -11.20 1.64
CA GLU A 81 16.49 -11.25 2.83
C GLU A 81 15.68 -11.13 4.13
N ASN A 82 14.69 -10.23 4.17
CA ASN A 82 13.82 -10.06 5.33
C ASN A 82 12.39 -9.73 4.89
N LEU A 83 11.62 -10.78 4.59
CA LEU A 83 10.25 -10.66 4.12
C LEU A 83 9.35 -9.92 5.10
N GLN A 84 9.46 -10.22 6.40
CA GLN A 84 8.59 -9.66 7.43
C GLN A 84 8.78 -8.15 7.56
N LEU A 85 10.03 -7.70 7.65
CA LEU A 85 10.35 -6.28 7.78
C LEU A 85 9.89 -5.50 6.55
N VAL A 86 10.20 -5.99 5.34
CA VAL A 86 9.83 -5.30 4.10
C VAL A 86 8.32 -5.25 3.91
N ASN A 87 7.62 -6.37 4.12
CA ASN A 87 6.16 -6.39 4.01
C ASN A 87 5.50 -5.47 5.05
N HIS A 88 5.99 -5.47 6.29
CA HIS A 88 5.47 -4.58 7.31
C HIS A 88 5.64 -3.11 6.91
N PHE A 89 6.84 -2.72 6.48
CA PHE A 89 7.13 -1.35 6.06
C PHE A 89 6.26 -0.90 4.88
N ILE A 90 6.21 -1.71 3.82
CA ILE A 90 5.39 -1.42 2.63
C ILE A 90 3.91 -1.36 2.99
N HIS A 91 3.42 -2.28 3.82
CA HIS A 91 2.03 -2.27 4.28
C HIS A 91 1.69 -0.98 5.02
N GLN A 92 2.57 -0.47 5.89
CA GLN A 92 2.34 0.81 6.58
C GLN A 92 2.36 1.99 5.59
N CYS A 93 3.23 1.98 4.58
CA CYS A 93 3.23 2.99 3.52
C CYS A 93 1.91 3.00 2.75
N LEU A 94 1.42 1.83 2.34
CA LEU A 94 0.14 1.70 1.65
C LEU A 94 -1.03 2.11 2.54
N THR A 95 -1.03 1.68 3.80
CA THR A 95 -2.07 2.05 4.77
C THR A 95 -2.11 3.56 4.95
N ALA A 96 -0.97 4.21 5.17
CA ALA A 96 -0.88 5.65 5.31
C ALA A 96 -1.36 6.39 4.06
N TYR A 97 -1.01 5.90 2.86
CA TYR A 97 -1.40 6.52 1.60
C TYR A 97 -2.91 6.39 1.34
N TYR A 98 -3.45 5.17 1.42
CA TYR A 98 -4.86 4.90 1.13
C TYR A 98 -5.82 5.32 2.25
N THR A 99 -5.31 5.73 3.41
CA THR A 99 -6.12 6.38 4.46
C THR A 99 -5.96 7.90 4.45
N HIS A 100 -5.08 8.45 3.59
CA HIS A 100 -4.88 9.89 3.52
C HIS A 100 -6.14 10.57 2.95
N PRO A 101 -6.67 11.65 3.57
CA PRO A 101 -7.94 12.27 3.17
C PRO A 101 -7.99 12.71 1.71
N TYR A 102 -6.87 13.19 1.16
CA TYR A 102 -6.79 13.60 -0.24
C TYR A 102 -6.91 12.41 -1.20
N VAL A 103 -6.25 11.29 -0.88
CA VAL A 103 -6.29 10.07 -1.70
C VAL A 103 -7.69 9.44 -1.64
N LEU A 104 -8.27 9.34 -0.45
CA LEU A 104 -9.64 8.84 -0.27
C LEU A 104 -10.67 9.63 -1.10
N LYS A 105 -10.52 10.96 -1.15
CA LYS A 105 -11.37 11.82 -1.96
C LYS A 105 -11.26 11.51 -3.45
N ASN A 106 -10.04 11.25 -3.95
CA ASN A 106 -9.82 10.99 -5.37
C ASN A 106 -10.25 9.59 -5.79
N ILE A 107 -10.14 8.59 -4.90
CA ILE A 107 -10.64 7.22 -5.15
C ILE A 107 -12.18 7.19 -5.21
N SER A 108 -12.85 8.31 -4.88
CA SER A 108 -14.30 8.33 -4.71
C SER A 108 -14.75 7.23 -3.77
N ALA A 109 -13.93 6.94 -2.73
CA ALA A 109 -14.27 6.03 -1.67
C ALA A 109 -15.43 6.67 -0.91
N GLY A 110 -16.65 6.42 -1.42
CA GLY A 110 -17.87 7.01 -0.93
C GLY A 110 -17.98 6.73 0.54
N ALA A 111 -17.83 7.77 1.36
CA ALA A 111 -18.10 7.71 2.79
C ALA A 111 -19.62 7.71 3.04
N VAL A 112 -20.37 6.98 2.21
CA VAL A 112 -21.80 6.84 2.34
C VAL A 112 -22.03 5.62 3.24
N PRO A 113 -22.76 5.77 4.35
CA PRO A 113 -23.10 4.61 5.16
C PRO A 113 -23.79 3.56 4.28
N PRO A 114 -23.46 2.26 4.45
CA PRO A 114 -24.02 1.20 3.61
C PRO A 114 -25.55 1.15 3.64
N PHE A 115 -26.19 1.83 4.60
CA PHE A 115 -27.62 2.03 4.68
C PHE A 115 -27.95 3.48 5.09
N PRO A 116 -29.00 4.11 4.52
CA PRO A 116 -29.90 3.58 3.48
C PRO A 116 -29.38 3.78 2.05
N GLU A 117 -28.35 4.60 1.87
CA GLU A 117 -27.94 5.09 0.55
C GLU A 117 -27.01 4.09 -0.17
N GLY A 118 -26.09 3.42 0.55
CA GLY A 118 -25.32 2.26 0.05
C GLY A 118 -24.62 2.45 -1.30
N ASN A 119 -24.10 1.35 -1.87
CA ASN A 119 -23.74 1.33 -3.29
C ASN A 119 -24.99 0.93 -4.08
N ASN A 120 -25.26 1.63 -5.19
CA ASN A 120 -26.33 1.24 -6.08
C ASN A 120 -25.90 -0.03 -6.83
N LEU A 121 -26.52 -1.16 -6.50
CA LEU A 121 -26.35 -2.39 -7.25
C LEU A 121 -27.30 -2.33 -8.45
N GLU A 122 -26.85 -2.77 -9.62
CA GLU A 122 -27.77 -2.98 -10.75
C GLU A 122 -28.85 -3.99 -10.33
N ASN A 123 -30.09 -3.80 -10.79
CA ASN A 123 -31.23 -4.65 -10.42
C ASN A 123 -30.87 -6.12 -10.57
N ASP A 124 -30.93 -6.82 -9.43
CA ASP A 124 -30.56 -8.19 -9.13
C ASP A 124 -30.53 -9.17 -10.32
N ASP A 125 -29.34 -9.73 -10.58
CA ASP A 125 -29.23 -11.04 -11.26
C ASP A 125 -29.69 -12.12 -10.28
N TRP A 126 -30.98 -12.45 -10.32
CA TRP A 126 -31.60 -13.46 -9.46
C TRP A 126 -30.98 -14.85 -9.60
N LEU A 127 -30.20 -15.11 -10.65
CA LEU A 127 -29.43 -16.36 -10.80
C LEU A 127 -28.39 -16.53 -9.68
N LEU A 128 -27.90 -15.44 -9.06
CA LEU A 128 -27.00 -15.52 -7.90
C LEU A 128 -27.62 -16.25 -6.69
N LEU A 129 -28.95 -16.29 -6.59
CA LEU A 129 -29.65 -16.96 -5.50
C LEU A 129 -30.04 -18.40 -5.84
N GLU A 130 -29.79 -18.87 -7.07
CA GLU A 130 -30.19 -20.21 -7.53
C GLU A 130 -29.61 -21.30 -6.63
N ASP A 131 -28.30 -21.26 -6.33
CA ASP A 131 -27.64 -22.20 -5.42
C ASP A 131 -28.25 -22.21 -4.01
N VAL A 132 -28.75 -21.06 -3.52
CA VAL A 132 -29.37 -20.95 -2.20
C VAL A 132 -30.76 -21.60 -2.21
N TYR A 133 -31.52 -21.40 -3.29
CA TYR A 133 -32.83 -22.02 -3.48
C TYR A 133 -32.71 -23.54 -3.66
N GLU A 134 -31.80 -24.00 -4.52
CA GLU A 134 -31.62 -25.42 -4.85
C GLU A 134 -31.04 -26.23 -3.69
N ARG A 135 -30.22 -25.61 -2.84
CA ARG A 135 -29.61 -26.26 -1.67
C ARG A 135 -30.64 -26.85 -0.71
N GLY A 136 -31.87 -26.34 -0.68
CA GLY A 136 -32.93 -26.84 0.17
C GLY A 136 -32.75 -26.53 1.68
N PRO A 137 -33.65 -27.03 2.53
CA PRO A 137 -33.70 -26.65 3.95
C PRO A 137 -32.50 -27.16 4.75
N ILE A 138 -31.79 -26.25 5.40
CA ILE A 138 -30.59 -26.53 6.23
C ILE A 138 -30.96 -26.69 7.72
N TYR A 139 -32.19 -26.34 8.07
CA TYR A 139 -32.63 -26.38 9.47
C TYR A 139 -32.77 -27.82 9.98
N ARG A 140 -32.47 -27.99 11.27
CA ARG A 140 -32.61 -29.28 11.96
C ARG A 140 -34.09 -29.62 12.05
N LYS A 141 -34.51 -30.73 11.44
CA LYS A 141 -35.86 -31.27 11.64
C LYS A 141 -36.00 -31.71 13.09
N LEU A 142 -36.93 -31.09 13.81
CA LEU A 142 -37.40 -31.58 15.10
C LEU A 142 -38.24 -32.83 14.84
N LYS A 143 -37.97 -33.92 15.58
CA LYS A 143 -38.76 -35.16 15.54
C LYS A 143 -40.00 -35.02 16.41
#